data_AF-Q5B740-F1
#
_entry.id   AF-Q5B740-F1
#
_cell.length_a   1.000
_cell.length_b   1.000
_cell.length_c   1.000
_cell.angle_alpha   90.00
_cell.angle_beta   90.00
_cell.angle_gamma   90.00
#
_symmetry.space_group_name_H-M   'P 1'
#
loop_
_entity.id
_entity.type
_entity.pdbx_description
1 polymer ?
#
loop_
_entity_poly.entity_id
_entity_poly.type
_entity_poly.pdbx_seq_one_letter_code
_entity_poly.pdbx_strand_id
1 'polypeptide(L)'
;MVSKHLQVATPPSKDAILESLVENVRACNARLSPGRDKIVFGACELEVELPLLLNRPGAPLPCREPRDDFETVNAHFSAQIHAFLNALHDLEDMADKPSSDDLDLCRSDECLRPVICVSNQSFEPYLDCLHRAFHTRRLTVQNPDSLPLLNRVTQLRILPDRDSTFNAINMRPVSLSTPLELATRLPQLRELDCPWLWERLPVAFTSKALRIISRVWAGPWRDDRAEFARAVRHAMPLLPSSLTKVRLWFWRPSSHCDEMDQAAQMPDLVGASSSSLTTEFEGMDPVSLGLRDLGSRLEELDVRALITPDLFPSGGDGLSWPHLRHLKVEFHPCAPDGGWYFSGPRGEDPHATGFAITREEHYPPGQEDDDETHELMSDEEEEYWGDAPDIYDLRNPDMFRLRPIAERINPLLLAFASSLQQQKMPALQDAELFTWLTWRPSKERAKEYEGSDDVPPTSYEEETVMFRWGVRYEAPAVGRNWKEKVTWQVGDDWRPKDEVIKAFEDLVGGDEENMEWKAFEFVEEREQDPEDYL
;
A
#
# COMPACT_ATOMS: atom_id res chain seq x y z
N MET A 1 27.31 16.02 9.42
CA MET A 1 28.56 15.41 8.91
C MET A 1 28.18 14.66 7.64
N VAL A 2 28.96 14.75 6.56
CA VAL A 2 28.68 13.97 5.34
C VAL A 2 29.12 12.52 5.61
N SER A 3 28.24 11.54 5.39
CA SER A 3 28.57 10.13 5.56
C SER A 3 29.76 9.73 4.69
N LYS A 4 30.63 8.86 5.21
CA LYS A 4 31.82 8.36 4.50
C LYS A 4 31.50 7.31 3.44
N HIS A 5 30.31 6.71 3.48
CA HIS A 5 29.91 5.62 2.58
C HIS A 5 28.95 6.08 1.48
N LEU A 6 28.61 7.36 1.42
CA LEU A 6 27.62 7.87 0.48
C LEU A 6 28.28 8.73 -0.58
N GLN A 7 28.13 8.33 -1.84
CA GLN A 7 28.29 9.24 -2.97
C GLN A 7 26.94 9.90 -3.21
N VAL A 8 26.76 11.02 -2.51
CA VAL A 8 25.60 11.89 -2.71
C VAL A 8 25.87 12.69 -3.98
N ALA A 9 25.22 12.31 -5.08
CA ALA A 9 25.08 13.24 -6.20
C ALA A 9 24.40 14.52 -5.68
N THR A 10 24.78 15.68 -6.19
CA THR A 10 24.01 16.89 -5.88
C THR A 10 22.59 16.63 -6.38
N PRO A 11 21.55 16.74 -5.53
CA PRO A 11 20.17 16.68 -6.01
C PRO A 11 20.01 17.59 -7.22
N PRO A 12 19.26 17.20 -8.26
CA PRO A 12 18.98 18.09 -9.37
C PRO A 12 18.45 19.41 -8.82
N SER A 13 19.05 20.51 -9.28
CA SER A 13 18.60 21.83 -8.86
C SER A 13 17.20 22.09 -9.40
N LYS A 14 16.45 22.99 -8.76
CA LYS A 14 15.17 23.49 -9.27
C LYS A 14 15.26 23.86 -10.75
N ASP A 15 16.31 24.59 -11.12
CA ASP A 15 16.51 25.08 -12.48
C ASP A 15 16.78 23.92 -13.46
N ALA A 16 17.54 22.90 -13.07
CA ALA A 16 17.79 21.72 -13.90
C ALA A 16 16.51 20.90 -14.13
N ILE A 17 15.69 20.73 -13.09
CA ILE A 17 14.37 20.07 -13.19
C ILE A 17 13.47 20.88 -14.13
N LEU A 18 13.38 22.19 -13.94
CA LEU A 18 12.58 23.08 -14.77
C LEU A 18 13.02 23.04 -16.24
N GLU A 19 14.33 23.08 -16.51
CA GLU A 19 14.88 22.95 -17.86
C GLU A 19 14.52 21.60 -18.48
N SER A 20 14.68 20.49 -17.75
CA SER A 20 14.31 19.15 -18.22
C SER A 20 12.82 19.05 -18.57
N LEU A 21 11.95 19.56 -17.70
CA LEU A 21 10.51 19.63 -17.96
C LEU A 21 10.23 20.40 -19.27
N VAL A 22 10.82 21.59 -19.41
CA VAL A 22 10.62 22.45 -20.59
C VAL A 22 11.17 21.80 -21.87
N GLU A 23 12.32 21.14 -21.81
CA GLU A 23 12.90 20.40 -22.94
C GLU A 23 12.03 19.22 -23.38
N ASN A 24 11.46 18.47 -22.44
CA ASN A 24 10.54 17.38 -22.74
C ASN A 24 9.33 17.87 -23.53
N VAL A 25 8.74 19.00 -23.13
CA VAL A 25 7.64 19.63 -23.88
C VAL A 25 8.08 20.09 -25.26
N ARG A 26 9.26 20.71 -25.40
CA ARG A 26 9.80 21.10 -26.72
C ARG A 26 10.00 19.90 -27.63
N ALA A 27 10.55 18.80 -27.11
CA ALA A 27 10.80 17.58 -27.86
C ALA A 27 9.48 16.92 -28.32
N CYS A 28 8.48 16.85 -27.46
CA CYS A 28 7.14 16.35 -27.80
C CYS A 28 6.48 17.20 -28.89
N ASN A 29 6.53 18.52 -28.74
CA ASN A 29 5.96 19.45 -29.71
C ASN A 29 6.64 19.39 -31.08
N ALA A 30 7.95 19.19 -31.13
CA ALA A 30 8.68 19.03 -32.39
C ALA A 30 8.30 17.76 -33.17
N ARG A 31 7.73 16.75 -32.50
CA ARG A 31 7.29 15.48 -33.12
C ARG A 31 5.85 15.52 -33.62
N LEU A 32 5.10 16.58 -33.31
CA LEU A 32 3.70 16.71 -33.75
C LEU A 32 3.61 17.02 -35.25
N SER A 33 2.64 16.41 -35.91
CA SER A 33 2.33 16.73 -37.31
C SER A 33 1.78 18.16 -37.45
N PRO A 34 2.04 18.86 -38.57
CA PRO A 34 1.49 20.19 -38.81
C PRO A 34 -0.04 20.23 -38.65
N GLY A 35 -0.55 21.16 -37.85
CA GLY A 35 -1.99 21.35 -37.61
C GLY A 35 -2.56 20.62 -36.38
N ARG A 36 -1.73 19.93 -35.59
CA ARG A 36 -2.13 19.49 -34.23
C ARG A 36 -1.87 20.59 -33.21
N ASP A 37 -2.73 20.66 -32.19
CA ASP A 37 -2.49 21.49 -31.01
C ASP A 37 -1.18 21.10 -30.34
N LYS A 38 -0.40 22.09 -29.92
CA LYS A 38 0.83 21.86 -29.14
C LYS A 38 0.46 21.03 -27.88
N ILE A 39 1.27 20.02 -27.58
CA ILE A 39 1.28 19.35 -26.28
C ILE A 39 1.78 20.36 -25.26
N VAL A 40 1.04 20.45 -24.17
CA VAL A 40 1.27 21.32 -23.03
C VAL A 40 1.22 20.41 -21.80
N PHE A 41 1.94 20.76 -20.71
CA PHE A 41 2.25 19.83 -19.61
C PHE A 41 1.02 19.14 -19.01
N GLY A 42 0.84 17.85 -19.34
CA GLY A 42 -0.18 16.99 -18.74
C GLY A 42 0.34 16.10 -17.61
N ALA A 43 1.61 15.66 -17.67
CA ALA A 43 2.26 14.83 -16.67
C ALA A 43 3.70 15.34 -16.44
N CYS A 44 4.06 15.57 -15.18
CA CYS A 44 5.41 15.97 -14.76
C CYS A 44 5.97 14.86 -13.88
N GLU A 45 7.03 14.20 -14.31
CA GLU A 45 7.60 13.06 -13.58
C GLU A 45 8.87 13.47 -12.85
N LEU A 46 8.98 13.05 -11.60
CA LEU A 46 10.20 13.07 -10.81
C LEU A 46 10.62 11.63 -10.54
N GLU A 47 11.75 11.21 -11.12
CA GLU A 47 12.46 10.01 -10.72
C GLU A 47 13.36 10.37 -9.54
N VAL A 48 13.03 9.87 -8.35
CA VAL A 48 13.77 10.12 -7.12
C VAL A 48 14.94 9.15 -7.04
N GLU A 49 16.11 9.63 -7.42
CA GLU A 49 17.34 8.86 -7.34
C GLU A 49 17.85 8.82 -5.90
N LEU A 50 18.10 7.62 -5.37
CA LEU A 50 18.73 7.49 -4.06
C LEU A 50 20.26 7.62 -4.17
N PRO A 51 20.95 8.23 -3.19
CA PRO A 51 22.39 8.35 -3.21
C PRO A 51 23.08 7.00 -3.36
N LEU A 52 24.15 6.94 -4.16
CA LEU A 52 24.91 5.70 -4.34
C LEU A 52 25.64 5.33 -3.04
N LEU A 53 25.39 4.13 -2.53
CA LEU A 53 26.09 3.58 -1.36
C LEU A 53 27.39 2.89 -1.80
N LEU A 54 28.52 3.37 -1.30
CA LEU A 54 29.86 2.94 -1.68
C LEU A 54 30.40 1.87 -0.72
N ASN A 55 30.55 0.64 -1.19
CA ASN A 55 31.12 -0.49 -0.45
C ASN A 55 32.62 -0.67 -0.74
N ARG A 56 33.46 0.28 -0.35
CA ARG A 56 34.89 0.27 -0.73
C ARG A 56 35.68 -0.73 0.12
N PRO A 57 36.67 -1.46 -0.44
CA PRO A 57 37.49 -2.42 0.33
C PRO A 57 38.21 -1.84 1.57
N GLY A 58 38.51 -0.53 1.58
CA GLY A 58 39.12 0.16 2.73
C GLY A 58 38.14 0.88 3.67
N ALA A 59 36.85 0.87 3.34
CA ALA A 59 35.77 1.47 4.11
C ALA A 59 34.44 0.77 3.72
N PRO A 60 34.29 -0.52 4.09
CA PRO A 60 33.13 -1.31 3.70
C PRO A 60 31.87 -0.75 4.36
N LEU A 61 30.72 -0.98 3.72
CA LEU A 61 29.43 -0.64 4.32
C LEU A 61 29.23 -1.49 5.58
N PRO A 62 28.75 -0.89 6.69
CA PRO A 62 28.30 -1.70 7.82
C PRO A 62 27.06 -2.49 7.42
N CYS A 63 26.93 -3.70 7.98
CA CYS A 63 25.84 -4.63 7.70
C CYS A 63 24.46 -3.95 7.81
N ARG A 64 24.25 -3.21 8.90
CA ARG A 64 23.04 -2.41 9.12
C ARG A 64 23.25 -0.95 8.80
N GLU A 65 22.16 -0.28 8.42
CA GLU A 65 22.17 1.16 8.13
C GLU A 65 22.44 2.01 9.38
N PRO A 66 23.58 2.74 9.43
CA PRO A 66 23.85 3.72 10.45
C PRO A 66 22.83 4.86 10.38
N ARG A 67 22.59 5.47 11.53
CA ARG A 67 21.72 6.64 11.63
C ARG A 67 22.14 7.77 10.68
N ASP A 68 23.43 8.09 10.64
CA ASP A 68 23.96 9.17 9.80
C ASP A 68 23.80 8.89 8.29
N ASP A 69 23.89 7.62 7.88
CA ASP A 69 23.65 7.22 6.50
C ASP A 69 22.17 7.43 6.14
N PHE A 70 21.27 6.95 6.99
CA PHE A 70 19.83 7.17 6.81
C PHE A 70 19.48 8.65 6.77
N GLU A 71 19.98 9.46 7.71
CA GLU A 71 19.71 10.91 7.75
C GLU A 71 20.20 11.60 6.47
N THR A 72 21.34 11.19 5.93
CA THR A 72 21.86 11.72 4.66
C THR A 72 20.98 11.32 3.47
N VAL A 73 20.55 10.06 3.39
CA VAL A 73 19.65 9.58 2.33
C VAL A 73 18.28 10.27 2.42
N ASN A 74 17.73 10.39 3.62
CA ASN A 74 16.45 11.07 3.86
C ASN A 74 16.52 12.56 3.49
N ALA A 75 17.61 13.24 3.84
CA ALA A 75 17.83 14.63 3.44
C ALA A 75 17.94 14.77 1.91
N HIS A 76 18.58 13.82 1.22
CA HIS A 76 18.68 13.81 -0.23
C HIS A 76 17.32 13.59 -0.90
N PHE A 77 16.54 12.60 -0.43
CA PHE A 77 15.15 12.37 -0.83
C PHE A 77 14.32 13.64 -0.66
N SER A 78 14.33 14.22 0.53
CA SER A 78 13.59 15.46 0.82
C SER A 78 14.03 16.61 -0.10
N ALA A 79 15.33 16.79 -0.33
CA ALA A 79 15.83 17.87 -1.18
C ALA A 79 15.33 17.77 -2.63
N GLN A 80 15.23 16.56 -3.19
CA GLN A 80 14.67 16.34 -4.53
C GLN A 80 13.19 16.71 -4.61
N ILE A 81 12.40 16.31 -3.62
CA ILE A 81 10.97 16.68 -3.54
C ILE A 81 10.81 18.20 -3.45
N HIS A 82 11.61 18.87 -2.61
CA HIS A 82 11.62 20.34 -2.52
C HIS A 82 12.01 20.98 -3.85
N ALA A 83 13.06 20.52 -4.51
CA ALA A 83 13.50 21.05 -5.79
C ALA A 83 12.40 20.89 -6.86
N PHE A 84 11.74 19.73 -6.90
CA PHE A 84 10.68 19.43 -7.85
C PHE A 84 9.45 20.31 -7.65
N LEU A 85 8.91 20.43 -6.43
CA LEU A 85 7.75 21.28 -6.18
C LEU A 85 8.07 22.76 -6.44
N ASN A 86 9.29 23.21 -6.14
CA ASN A 86 9.71 24.57 -6.50
C ASN A 86 9.81 24.76 -8.02
N ALA A 87 10.24 23.75 -8.78
CA ALA A 87 10.30 23.81 -10.23
C ALA A 87 8.88 23.88 -10.84
N LEU A 88 7.94 23.11 -10.30
CA LEU A 88 6.53 23.19 -10.68
C LEU A 88 5.93 24.57 -10.38
N HIS A 89 6.28 25.17 -9.23
CA HIS A 89 5.84 26.54 -8.90
C HIS A 89 6.36 27.56 -9.92
N ASP A 90 7.65 27.51 -10.25
CA ASP A 90 8.23 28.37 -11.29
C ASP A 90 7.57 28.16 -12.66
N LEU A 91 7.22 26.92 -12.98
CA LEU A 91 6.50 26.57 -14.21
C LEU A 91 5.09 27.19 -14.23
N GLU A 92 4.36 27.16 -13.11
CA GLU A 92 3.07 27.86 -12.96
C GLU A 92 3.25 29.38 -13.16
N ASP A 93 4.27 29.98 -12.54
CA ASP A 93 4.58 31.41 -12.68
C ASP A 93 4.98 31.83 -14.10
N MET A 94 5.61 30.93 -14.86
CA MET A 94 5.93 31.15 -16.27
C MET A 94 4.68 31.11 -17.14
N ALA A 95 3.73 30.23 -16.83
CA ALA A 95 2.46 30.09 -17.54
C ALA A 95 1.59 31.36 -17.46
N ASP A 96 1.66 32.07 -16.33
CA ASP A 96 0.87 33.28 -16.08
C ASP A 96 1.43 34.53 -16.77
N LYS A 97 2.64 34.46 -17.34
CA LYS A 97 3.30 35.59 -18.00
C LYS A 97 3.13 35.47 -19.53
N PRO A 98 2.68 36.53 -20.22
CA PRO A 98 2.64 36.53 -21.68
C PRO A 98 4.06 36.45 -22.22
N SER A 99 4.42 35.30 -22.80
CA SER A 99 5.73 35.08 -23.40
C SER A 99 5.88 35.86 -24.71
N SER A 100 7.05 36.48 -24.94
CA SER A 100 7.42 37.04 -26.24
C SER A 100 7.90 35.99 -27.25
N ASP A 101 8.32 34.84 -26.74
CA ASP A 101 8.71 33.67 -27.52
C ASP A 101 7.51 32.73 -27.61
N ASP A 102 7.22 32.21 -28.80
CA ASP A 102 6.04 31.44 -29.23
C ASP A 102 5.82 30.08 -28.51
N LEU A 103 6.23 29.96 -27.24
CA LEU A 103 6.15 28.79 -26.39
C LEU A 103 4.92 28.90 -25.46
N ASP A 104 3.80 28.32 -25.90
CA ASP A 104 2.69 27.98 -25.02
C ASP A 104 3.13 26.82 -24.11
N LEU A 105 4.02 27.08 -23.14
CA LEU A 105 4.56 26.04 -22.24
C LEU A 105 3.47 25.45 -21.35
N CYS A 106 2.56 26.30 -20.87
CA CYS A 106 1.39 25.98 -20.07
C CYS A 106 0.25 26.90 -20.51
N ARG A 107 -0.88 26.36 -20.96
CA ARG A 107 -2.09 27.16 -21.16
C ARG A 107 -2.66 27.55 -19.81
N SER A 108 -3.34 28.69 -19.72
CA SER A 108 -3.90 29.17 -18.45
C SER A 108 -5.03 28.27 -17.90
N ASP A 109 -5.62 27.42 -18.73
CA ASP A 109 -6.68 26.48 -18.40
C ASP A 109 -6.20 25.05 -18.14
N GLU A 110 -4.91 24.77 -18.30
CA GLU A 110 -4.35 23.43 -18.10
C GLU A 110 -3.83 23.18 -16.68
N CYS A 111 -3.92 21.91 -16.25
CA CYS A 111 -3.62 21.47 -14.91
C CYS A 111 -2.48 20.46 -14.90
N LEU A 112 -1.62 20.56 -13.88
CA LEU A 112 -0.48 19.68 -13.67
C LEU A 112 -0.92 18.38 -12.98
N ARG A 113 -0.27 17.29 -13.35
CA ARG A 113 -0.43 15.95 -12.75
C ARG A 113 0.95 15.36 -12.43
N PRO A 114 1.61 15.84 -11.35
CA PRO A 114 2.89 15.32 -10.92
C PRO A 114 2.84 13.84 -10.56
N VAL A 115 3.90 13.13 -10.95
CA VAL A 115 4.19 11.74 -10.62
C VAL A 115 5.55 11.70 -9.93
N ILE A 116 5.62 11.08 -8.76
CA ILE A 116 6.85 10.88 -7.99
C ILE A 116 7.14 9.38 -7.96
N CYS A 117 8.20 9.00 -8.66
CA CYS A 117 8.68 7.62 -8.76
C CYS A 117 9.88 7.43 -7.82
N VAL A 118 9.78 6.53 -6.85
CA VAL A 118 10.89 6.27 -5.90
C VAL A 118 11.72 5.09 -6.36
N SER A 119 12.97 5.34 -6.74
CA SER A 119 13.89 4.31 -7.22
C SER A 119 14.50 3.46 -6.10
N ASN A 120 15.03 2.31 -6.50
CA ASN A 120 15.73 1.41 -5.59
C ASN A 120 17.08 1.99 -5.14
N GLN A 121 17.52 1.58 -3.96
CA GLN A 121 18.83 1.90 -3.43
C GLN A 121 19.91 1.20 -4.25
N SER A 122 20.80 1.99 -4.84
CA SER A 122 21.94 1.49 -5.61
C SER A 122 23.20 1.36 -4.75
N PHE A 123 24.09 0.43 -5.12
CA PHE A 123 25.34 0.10 -4.43
C PHE A 123 26.52 -0.01 -5.42
N GLU A 124 27.71 0.46 -5.04
CA GLU A 124 28.95 0.29 -5.82
C GLU A 124 30.19 -0.04 -4.94
N PRO A 125 30.91 -1.14 -5.20
CA PRO A 125 30.51 -2.29 -6.03
C PRO A 125 29.22 -2.95 -5.49
N TYR A 126 28.74 -4.00 -6.16
CA TYR A 126 27.54 -4.72 -5.75
C TYR A 126 27.54 -5.05 -4.25
N LEU A 127 26.36 -5.09 -3.64
CA LEU A 127 26.20 -5.27 -2.20
C LEU A 127 26.61 -6.67 -1.77
N ASP A 128 27.53 -6.76 -0.81
CA ASP A 128 27.99 -8.05 -0.27
C ASP A 128 27.15 -8.53 0.94
N CYS A 129 26.35 -7.66 1.58
CA CYS A 129 25.62 -8.00 2.81
C CYS A 129 24.10 -7.74 2.70
N LEU A 130 23.30 -8.80 2.79
CA LEU A 130 21.84 -8.75 2.65
C LEU A 130 21.13 -7.95 3.76
N HIS A 131 21.73 -7.78 4.95
CA HIS A 131 21.22 -6.87 5.99
C HIS A 131 21.00 -5.45 5.46
N ARG A 132 21.81 -5.04 4.48
CA ARG A 132 21.75 -3.69 3.92
C ARG A 132 20.73 -3.56 2.78
N ALA A 133 20.21 -4.68 2.28
CA ALA A 133 19.21 -4.70 1.23
C ALA A 133 17.78 -4.49 1.75
N PHE A 134 17.49 -4.85 3.02
CA PHE A 134 16.14 -4.71 3.58
C PHE A 134 16.04 -3.47 4.47
N HIS A 135 15.61 -2.36 3.88
CA HIS A 135 15.47 -1.09 4.59
C HIS A 135 14.24 -1.08 5.49
N THR A 136 14.42 -0.72 6.76
CA THR A 136 13.36 -0.69 7.78
C THR A 136 12.92 0.73 8.15
N ARG A 137 13.71 1.74 7.80
CA ARG A 137 13.43 3.15 8.10
C ARG A 137 12.72 3.81 6.93
N ARG A 138 11.63 4.53 7.23
CA ARG A 138 10.83 5.23 6.23
C ARG A 138 11.38 6.61 5.88
N LEU A 139 11.41 6.94 4.60
CA LEU A 139 11.77 8.26 4.09
C LEU A 139 10.64 9.27 4.38
N THR A 140 11.01 10.51 4.71
CA THR A 140 10.09 11.61 5.03
C THR A 140 10.52 12.89 4.32
N VAL A 141 9.55 13.72 3.97
CA VAL A 141 9.82 15.08 3.50
C VAL A 141 10.06 15.98 4.71
N GLN A 142 11.24 16.57 4.80
CA GLN A 142 11.60 17.48 5.88
C GLN A 142 10.95 18.84 5.64
N ASN A 143 10.36 19.42 6.69
CA ASN A 143 9.70 20.73 6.65
C ASN A 143 8.66 20.85 5.51
N PRO A 144 7.63 19.99 5.46
CA PRO A 144 6.63 20.02 4.38
C PRO A 144 5.91 21.39 4.30
N ASP A 145 5.79 22.10 5.41
CA ASP A 145 5.19 23.44 5.47
C ASP A 145 5.95 24.50 4.65
N SER A 146 7.24 24.30 4.37
CA SER A 146 8.04 25.23 3.58
C SER A 146 7.95 24.98 2.07
N LEU A 147 7.24 23.93 1.63
CA LEU A 147 6.98 23.68 0.22
C LEU A 147 6.08 24.77 -0.38
N PRO A 148 6.25 25.15 -1.65
CA PRO A 148 5.37 26.11 -2.31
C PRO A 148 3.93 25.59 -2.41
N LEU A 149 2.97 26.50 -2.49
CA LEU A 149 1.59 26.16 -2.86
C LEU A 149 1.50 26.05 -4.37
N LEU A 150 1.01 24.92 -4.90
CA LEU A 150 0.85 24.69 -6.33
C LEU A 150 -0.63 24.78 -6.73
N ASN A 151 -0.99 25.83 -7.46
CA ASN A 151 -2.38 26.19 -7.72
C ASN A 151 -2.97 25.50 -8.95
N ARG A 152 -2.16 24.80 -9.75
CA ARG A 152 -2.61 24.11 -10.96
C ARG A 152 -2.51 22.60 -10.88
N VAL A 153 -2.03 22.05 -9.77
CA VAL A 153 -1.96 20.60 -9.56
C VAL A 153 -3.34 20.04 -9.24
N THR A 154 -3.81 19.11 -10.07
CA THR A 154 -5.12 18.44 -9.91
C THR A 154 -5.03 16.95 -9.56
N GLN A 155 -3.87 16.34 -9.80
CA GLN A 155 -3.60 14.94 -9.43
C GLN A 155 -2.18 14.85 -8.89
N LEU A 156 -1.98 14.08 -7.83
CA LEU A 156 -0.65 13.73 -7.31
C LEU A 156 -0.55 12.21 -7.27
N ARG A 157 0.47 11.65 -7.93
CA ARG A 157 0.78 10.23 -7.85
C ARG A 157 2.13 9.96 -7.20
N ILE A 158 2.19 8.99 -6.29
CA ILE A 158 3.43 8.52 -5.67
C ILE A 158 3.49 7.02 -5.82
N LEU A 159 4.49 6.52 -6.54
CA LEU A 159 4.63 5.11 -6.87
C LEU A 159 6.11 4.70 -6.87
N PRO A 160 6.43 3.40 -6.84
CA PRO A 160 7.83 2.99 -6.98
C PRO A 160 8.28 3.17 -8.43
N ASP A 161 9.58 3.11 -8.68
CA ASP A 161 10.12 3.14 -10.03
C ASP A 161 9.57 1.99 -10.92
N ARG A 162 9.44 2.23 -12.23
CA ARG A 162 8.85 1.30 -13.22
C ARG A 162 9.63 -0.02 -13.32
N ASP A 163 10.93 0.05 -13.08
CA ASP A 163 11.84 -1.12 -13.04
C ASP A 163 11.86 -1.83 -11.67
N SER A 164 11.09 -1.35 -10.69
CA SER A 164 10.94 -2.02 -9.40
C SER A 164 10.21 -3.35 -9.60
N THR A 165 11.00 -4.42 -9.64
CA THR A 165 10.53 -5.78 -9.42
C THR A 165 9.67 -5.85 -8.15
N PHE A 166 8.75 -6.81 -8.05
CA PHE A 166 7.88 -7.03 -6.87
C PHE A 166 8.64 -7.32 -5.55
N ASN A 167 9.95 -7.13 -5.51
CA ASN A 167 10.82 -7.64 -4.48
C ASN A 167 11.36 -6.56 -3.56
N ALA A 168 11.04 -6.65 -2.26
CA ALA A 168 11.42 -5.75 -1.17
C ALA A 168 12.92 -5.38 -1.04
N ILE A 169 13.83 -6.06 -1.75
CA ILE A 169 15.28 -5.79 -1.72
C ILE A 169 15.59 -4.42 -2.32
N ASN A 170 16.46 -3.69 -1.64
CA ASN A 170 16.98 -2.36 -1.98
C ASN A 170 15.92 -1.26 -2.02
N MET A 171 14.65 -1.57 -1.83
CA MET A 171 13.63 -0.55 -1.90
C MET A 171 13.52 0.20 -0.56
N ARG A 172 13.26 1.50 -0.63
CA ARG A 172 13.11 2.34 0.56
C ARG A 172 11.66 2.73 0.77
N PRO A 173 11.05 2.35 1.91
CA PRO A 173 9.67 2.71 2.17
C PRO A 173 9.55 4.22 2.41
N VAL A 174 8.47 4.83 1.92
CA VAL A 174 8.11 6.23 2.24
C VAL A 174 7.16 6.23 3.44
N SER A 175 7.20 7.28 4.26
CA SER A 175 6.25 7.47 5.36
C SER A 175 4.82 7.53 4.85
N LEU A 176 3.91 6.90 5.58
CA LEU A 176 2.47 6.93 5.31
C LEU A 176 1.89 8.35 5.42
N SER A 177 2.57 9.27 6.11
CA SER A 177 2.15 10.67 6.24
C SER A 177 2.49 11.52 5.00
N THR A 178 3.56 11.19 4.28
CA THR A 178 4.12 12.03 3.22
C THR A 178 3.11 12.36 2.11
N PRO A 179 2.29 11.42 1.60
CA PRO A 179 1.26 11.76 0.61
C PRO A 179 0.27 12.82 1.09
N LEU A 180 -0.16 12.73 2.35
CA LEU A 180 -1.12 13.67 2.95
C LEU A 180 -0.48 15.04 3.19
N GLU A 181 0.75 15.06 3.69
CA GLU A 181 1.53 16.29 3.89
C GLU A 181 1.71 17.06 2.57
N LEU A 182 2.07 16.36 1.50
CA LEU A 182 2.18 16.96 0.16
C LEU A 182 0.83 17.47 -0.33
N ALA A 183 -0.26 16.70 -0.15
CA ALA A 183 -1.60 17.10 -0.56
C ALA A 183 -2.08 18.42 0.09
N THR A 184 -1.64 18.73 1.31
CA THR A 184 -1.95 20.03 1.96
C THR A 184 -1.37 21.24 1.22
N ARG A 185 -0.40 21.03 0.32
CA ARG A 185 0.28 22.08 -0.45
C ARG A 185 -0.28 22.27 -1.86
N LEU A 186 -1.38 21.58 -2.18
CA LEU A 186 -1.95 21.51 -3.53
C LEU A 186 -3.42 21.98 -3.53
N PRO A 187 -3.72 23.29 -3.49
CA PRO A 187 -5.08 23.80 -3.27
C PRO A 187 -6.16 23.38 -4.27
N GLN A 188 -5.78 22.91 -5.47
CA GLN A 188 -6.69 22.43 -6.51
C GLN A 188 -6.64 20.91 -6.72
N LEU A 189 -5.99 20.18 -5.81
CA LEU A 189 -5.89 18.72 -5.90
C LEU A 189 -7.28 18.11 -5.92
N ARG A 190 -7.54 17.23 -6.89
CA ARG A 190 -8.78 16.46 -7.03
C ARG A 190 -8.57 14.99 -6.74
N GLU A 191 -7.39 14.49 -7.04
CA GLU A 191 -7.05 13.08 -6.96
C GLU A 191 -5.68 12.88 -6.29
N LEU A 192 -5.66 12.05 -5.25
CA LEU A 192 -4.43 11.54 -4.63
C LEU A 192 -4.33 10.04 -4.92
N ASP A 193 -3.30 9.66 -5.67
CA ASP A 193 -3.10 8.29 -6.10
C ASP A 193 -1.78 7.72 -5.55
N CYS A 194 -1.87 6.76 -4.65
CA CYS A 194 -0.73 6.07 -4.06
C CYS A 194 -0.97 4.56 -4.17
N PRO A 195 -0.64 3.94 -5.31
CA PRO A 195 -0.84 2.51 -5.53
C PRO A 195 0.17 1.64 -4.75
N TRP A 196 1.02 2.23 -3.90
CA TRP A 196 1.84 1.49 -2.94
C TRP A 196 2.41 2.36 -1.81
N LEU A 197 2.04 2.06 -0.56
CA LEU A 197 2.48 2.75 0.66
C LEU A 197 3.31 1.85 1.60
N TRP A 198 3.84 0.75 1.09
CA TRP A 198 4.95 0.02 1.74
C TRP A 198 4.64 -0.61 3.11
N GLU A 199 3.42 -1.05 3.34
CA GLU A 199 3.09 -1.95 4.44
C GLU A 199 3.51 -3.39 4.07
N ARG A 200 4.75 -3.75 4.40
CA ARG A 200 5.36 -5.03 4.04
C ARG A 200 4.98 -6.13 5.04
N LEU A 201 4.51 -7.26 4.52
CA LEU A 201 4.25 -8.48 5.29
C LEU A 201 5.55 -9.30 5.47
N PRO A 202 5.66 -10.14 6.52
CA PRO A 202 6.80 -11.05 6.69
C PRO A 202 6.97 -11.99 5.49
N VAL A 203 8.20 -12.10 4.99
CA VAL A 203 8.54 -12.98 3.85
C VAL A 203 8.77 -14.40 4.33
N ALA A 204 8.18 -15.38 3.64
CA ALA A 204 8.23 -16.80 3.99
C ALA A 204 9.55 -17.50 3.61
N PHE A 205 10.69 -16.98 4.06
CA PHE A 205 11.97 -17.67 3.84
C PHE A 205 12.08 -18.94 4.68
N THR A 206 12.57 -20.03 4.10
CA THR A 206 12.95 -21.27 4.79
C THR A 206 14.22 -21.09 5.61
N SER A 207 15.17 -20.31 5.10
CA SER A 207 16.39 -19.88 5.79
C SER A 207 16.07 -19.07 7.05
N LYS A 208 16.62 -19.47 8.20
CA LYS A 208 16.49 -18.72 9.44
C LYS A 208 17.28 -17.41 9.37
N ALA A 209 18.47 -17.42 8.74
CA ALA A 209 19.25 -16.20 8.55
C ALA A 209 18.49 -15.16 7.74
N LEU A 210 17.88 -15.55 6.61
CA LEU A 210 17.09 -14.64 5.79
C LEU A 210 15.86 -14.10 6.52
N ARG A 211 15.17 -14.91 7.34
CA ARG A 211 14.05 -14.41 8.16
C ARG A 211 14.48 -13.32 9.16
N ILE A 212 15.69 -13.43 9.73
CA ILE A 212 16.26 -12.40 10.62
C ILE A 212 16.57 -11.14 9.82
N ILE A 213 17.24 -11.31 8.68
CA ILE A 213 17.72 -10.22 7.81
C ILE A 213 16.56 -9.43 7.20
N SER A 214 15.55 -10.13 6.67
CA SER A 214 14.40 -9.50 6.02
C SER A 214 13.30 -9.09 6.99
N ARG A 215 13.52 -9.23 8.30
CA ARG A 215 12.51 -9.04 9.35
C ARG A 215 11.78 -7.71 9.20
N VAL A 216 10.46 -7.78 9.27
CA VAL A 216 9.60 -6.60 9.46
C VAL A 216 9.50 -6.38 10.96
N TRP A 217 9.97 -5.23 11.45
CA TRP A 217 9.91 -4.91 12.86
C TRP A 217 8.49 -4.49 13.26
N ALA A 218 7.83 -5.30 14.07
CA ALA A 218 6.45 -5.08 14.48
C ALA A 218 6.27 -3.75 15.25
N GLY A 219 7.24 -3.33 16.06
CA GLY A 219 7.22 -2.06 16.79
C GLY A 219 7.08 -0.84 15.87
N PRO A 220 8.06 -0.55 15.01
CA PRO A 220 7.96 0.48 13.98
C PRO A 220 6.73 0.35 13.09
N TRP A 221 6.33 -0.88 12.72
CA TRP A 221 5.13 -1.10 11.90
C TRP A 221 3.86 -0.60 12.61
N ARG A 222 3.66 -0.95 13.88
CA ARG A 222 2.56 -0.40 14.69
C ARG A 222 2.63 1.13 14.78
N ASP A 223 3.82 1.67 15.02
CA ASP A 223 4.01 3.11 15.20
C ASP A 223 3.69 3.89 13.91
N ASP A 224 4.04 3.35 12.74
CA ASP A 224 3.70 3.91 11.42
C ASP A 224 2.19 3.99 11.20
N ARG A 225 1.44 2.94 11.60
CA ARG A 225 -0.03 2.93 11.51
C ARG A 225 -0.66 4.01 12.39
N ALA A 226 -0.15 4.18 13.61
CA ALA A 226 -0.57 5.26 14.50
C ALA A 226 -0.19 6.66 13.96
N GLU A 227 0.98 6.80 13.35
CA GLU A 227 1.42 8.03 12.69
C GLU A 227 0.52 8.41 11.53
N PHE A 228 0.11 7.46 10.68
CA PHE A 228 -0.85 7.71 9.60
C PHE A 228 -2.15 8.33 10.12
N ALA A 229 -2.75 7.75 11.17
CA ALA A 229 -3.98 8.26 11.75
C ALA A 229 -3.84 9.70 12.27
N ARG A 230 -2.70 10.00 12.92
CA ARG A 230 -2.38 11.36 13.38
C ARG A 230 -2.17 12.32 12.20
N ALA A 231 -1.50 11.87 11.15
CA ALA A 231 -1.27 12.64 9.94
C ALA A 231 -2.59 12.98 9.23
N VAL A 232 -3.53 12.04 9.12
CA VAL A 232 -4.88 12.32 8.60
C VAL A 232 -5.55 13.40 9.45
N ARG A 233 -5.64 13.22 10.77
CA ARG A 233 -6.29 14.20 11.66
C ARG A 233 -5.67 15.60 11.54
N HIS A 234 -4.36 15.68 11.38
CA HIS A 234 -3.63 16.94 11.19
C HIS A 234 -3.87 17.56 9.80
N ALA A 235 -3.86 16.75 8.75
CA ALA A 235 -4.01 17.19 7.36
C ALA A 235 -5.46 17.55 7.01
N MET A 236 -6.46 16.89 7.59
CA MET A 236 -7.88 17.08 7.29
C MET A 236 -8.35 18.55 7.21
N PRO A 237 -8.03 19.46 8.15
CA PRO A 237 -8.41 20.87 8.01
C PRO A 237 -7.66 21.64 6.90
N LEU A 238 -6.53 21.12 6.43
CA LEU A 238 -5.65 21.73 5.43
C LEU A 238 -5.85 21.14 4.03
N LEU A 239 -6.43 19.95 3.92
CA LEU A 239 -6.72 19.32 2.63
C LEU A 239 -7.73 20.17 1.82
N PRO A 240 -7.51 20.31 0.50
CA PRO A 240 -8.38 21.12 -0.34
C PRO A 240 -9.77 20.50 -0.47
N SER A 241 -10.80 21.33 -0.53
CA SER A 241 -12.18 20.87 -0.74
C SER A 241 -12.43 20.26 -2.12
N SER A 242 -11.50 20.45 -3.06
CA SER A 242 -11.54 19.85 -4.39
C SER A 242 -11.12 18.37 -4.39
N LEU A 243 -10.44 17.89 -3.34
CA LEU A 243 -9.98 16.50 -3.24
C LEU A 243 -11.19 15.60 -3.07
N THR A 244 -11.48 14.83 -4.11
CA THR A 244 -12.68 13.99 -4.20
C THR A 244 -12.34 12.54 -4.45
N LYS A 245 -11.14 12.23 -4.95
CA LYS A 245 -10.70 10.87 -5.26
C LYS A 245 -9.42 10.53 -4.52
N VAL A 246 -9.42 9.39 -3.84
CA VAL A 246 -8.24 8.90 -3.14
C VAL A 246 -8.06 7.40 -3.38
N ARG A 247 -6.88 7.02 -3.83
CA ARG A 247 -6.42 5.63 -3.90
C ARG A 247 -5.22 5.43 -2.99
N LEU A 248 -5.36 4.64 -1.93
CA LEU A 248 -4.29 4.35 -0.96
C LEU A 248 -4.13 2.83 -0.82
N TRP A 249 -3.10 2.30 -1.45
CA TRP A 249 -2.79 0.88 -1.38
C TRP A 249 -1.59 0.66 -0.47
N PHE A 250 -1.81 0.05 0.68
CA PHE A 250 -0.77 -0.16 1.67
C PHE A 250 0.20 -1.27 1.23
N TRP A 251 -0.25 -2.24 0.45
CA TRP A 251 0.61 -3.17 -0.32
C TRP A 251 0.27 -3.11 -1.81
N ARG A 252 1.22 -3.56 -2.64
CA ARG A 252 1.03 -3.66 -4.08
C ARG A 252 0.42 -5.03 -4.42
N PRO A 253 -0.59 -5.12 -5.29
CA PRO A 253 -1.00 -6.41 -5.86
C PRO A 253 0.16 -7.11 -6.57
N SER A 254 0.55 -8.28 -6.08
CA SER A 254 1.35 -9.25 -6.83
C SER A 254 0.46 -10.02 -7.80
N SER A 255 0.91 -10.20 -9.04
CA SER A 255 0.23 -11.07 -10.02
C SER A 255 0.21 -12.52 -9.55
N HIS A 256 1.24 -12.92 -8.78
CA HIS A 256 1.47 -14.28 -8.29
C HIS A 256 1.24 -14.41 -6.77
N CYS A 257 0.43 -13.52 -6.17
CA CYS A 257 0.15 -13.41 -4.73
C CYS A 257 1.32 -12.87 -3.87
N ASP A 258 0.96 -12.34 -2.70
CA ASP A 258 1.89 -12.05 -1.61
C ASP A 258 2.38 -13.38 -1.01
N GLU A 259 3.66 -13.70 -1.17
CA GLU A 259 4.30 -14.94 -0.68
C GLU A 259 4.53 -14.90 0.84
N MET A 260 3.47 -14.63 1.59
CA MET A 260 3.45 -14.62 3.05
C MET A 260 3.12 -16.01 3.59
N ASP A 261 3.80 -16.38 4.68
CA ASP A 261 3.49 -17.59 5.43
C ASP A 261 2.27 -17.35 6.33
N GLN A 262 1.14 -17.97 6.00
CA GLN A 262 -0.10 -17.82 6.78
C GLN A 262 -0.13 -18.71 8.03
N ALA A 263 0.85 -19.60 8.21
CA ALA A 263 1.02 -20.39 9.41
C ALA A 263 1.80 -19.63 10.50
N ALA A 264 2.58 -18.60 10.12
CA ALA A 264 3.31 -17.77 11.06
C ALA A 264 2.37 -16.91 11.94
N GLN A 265 2.76 -16.70 13.20
CA GLN A 265 2.05 -15.79 14.08
C GLN A 265 2.29 -14.32 13.67
N MET A 266 1.22 -13.56 13.54
CA MET A 266 1.28 -12.13 13.20
C MET A 266 1.30 -11.25 14.46
N PRO A 267 1.87 -10.03 14.39
CA PRO A 267 1.86 -9.09 15.51
C PRO A 267 0.46 -8.50 15.75
N ASP A 268 0.17 -8.17 17.01
CA ASP A 268 -0.93 -7.26 17.35
C ASP A 268 -0.49 -5.80 17.15
N LEU A 269 -0.91 -5.19 16.04
CA LEU A 269 -0.60 -3.81 15.63
C LEU A 269 -1.60 -2.79 16.21
N VAL A 270 -2.59 -3.22 16.99
CA VAL A 270 -3.63 -2.34 17.55
C VAL A 270 -3.54 -2.27 19.08
N GLY A 271 -3.09 -3.35 19.71
CA GLY A 271 -2.95 -3.51 21.15
C GLY A 271 -2.09 -2.44 21.80
N ALA A 272 -2.43 -2.12 23.05
CA ALA A 272 -1.69 -1.17 23.87
C ALA A 272 -0.22 -1.59 23.99
N SER A 273 0.70 -0.67 23.71
CA SER A 273 2.10 -0.86 24.12
C SER A 273 2.12 -1.03 25.64
N SER A 274 2.79 -2.08 26.14
CA SER A 274 2.97 -2.33 27.59
C SER A 274 3.56 -1.14 28.36
N SER A 275 4.11 -0.15 27.62
CA SER A 275 4.71 1.09 28.11
C SER A 275 3.83 2.35 28.02
N SER A 276 2.67 2.31 27.36
CA SER A 276 1.78 3.48 27.21
C SER A 276 0.58 3.38 28.16
N LEU A 277 0.47 4.34 29.09
CA LEU A 277 -0.66 4.48 30.01
C LEU A 277 -1.95 5.00 29.32
N THR A 278 -1.90 5.30 28.02
CA THR A 278 -3.03 5.79 27.23
C THR A 278 -3.13 5.01 25.92
N THR A 279 -4.25 4.33 25.72
CA THR A 279 -4.64 3.80 24.41
C THR A 279 -5.22 4.96 23.60
N GLU A 280 -4.38 5.69 22.86
CA GLU A 280 -4.80 6.83 22.01
C GLU A 280 -6.00 6.50 21.11
N PHE A 281 -6.09 5.25 20.69
CA PHE A 281 -7.14 4.73 19.80
C PHE A 281 -8.06 3.72 20.49
N GLU A 282 -8.00 3.57 21.82
CA GLU A 282 -8.92 2.70 22.60
C GLU A 282 -9.01 1.22 22.12
N GLY A 283 -7.97 0.72 21.47
CA GLY A 283 -7.97 -0.63 20.87
C GLY A 283 -8.67 -0.74 19.52
N MET A 284 -9.03 0.39 18.90
CA MET A 284 -9.46 0.49 17.50
C MET A 284 -8.25 0.65 16.58
N ASP A 285 -8.40 0.19 15.34
CA ASP A 285 -7.31 0.25 14.36
C ASP A 285 -7.04 1.68 13.85
N PRO A 286 -5.83 2.24 14.04
CA PRO A 286 -5.52 3.61 13.63
C PRO A 286 -5.68 3.87 12.13
N VAL A 287 -5.28 2.93 11.26
CA VAL A 287 -5.40 3.11 9.80
C VAL A 287 -6.85 3.12 9.36
N SER A 288 -7.66 2.16 9.85
CA SER A 288 -9.10 2.14 9.61
C SER A 288 -9.78 3.44 10.07
N LEU A 289 -9.43 3.96 11.25
CA LEU A 289 -9.94 5.25 11.73
C LEU A 289 -9.52 6.43 10.85
N GLY A 290 -8.26 6.50 10.43
CA GLY A 290 -7.77 7.56 9.53
C GLY A 290 -8.47 7.51 8.17
N LEU A 291 -8.63 6.33 7.59
CA LEU A 291 -9.36 6.14 6.34
C LEU A 291 -10.84 6.52 6.48
N ARG A 292 -11.46 6.22 7.64
CA ARG A 292 -12.83 6.62 7.94
C ARG A 292 -13.01 8.12 7.95
N ASP A 293 -12.09 8.82 8.60
CA ASP A 293 -12.09 10.28 8.67
C ASP A 293 -11.91 10.88 7.28
N LEU A 294 -10.97 10.35 6.49
CA LEU A 294 -10.70 10.80 5.12
C LEU A 294 -11.92 10.59 4.20
N GLY A 295 -12.57 9.42 4.26
CA GLY A 295 -13.74 9.07 3.46
C GLY A 295 -14.93 10.03 3.60
N SER A 296 -15.02 10.77 4.71
CA SER A 296 -16.11 11.74 4.95
C SER A 296 -16.21 12.89 3.95
N ARG A 297 -15.17 13.12 3.15
CA ARG A 297 -15.10 14.22 2.17
C ARG A 297 -15.01 13.77 0.71
N LEU A 298 -14.87 12.46 0.48
CA LEU A 298 -14.54 11.93 -0.84
C LEU A 298 -15.78 11.53 -1.62
N GLU A 299 -15.64 11.55 -2.94
CA GLU A 299 -16.55 10.90 -3.90
C GLU A 299 -16.07 9.48 -4.25
N GLU A 300 -14.75 9.22 -4.22
CA GLU A 300 -14.16 7.91 -4.52
C GLU A 300 -13.07 7.55 -3.51
N LEU A 301 -13.17 6.36 -2.94
CA LEU A 301 -12.18 5.79 -2.03
C LEU A 301 -11.83 4.36 -2.47
N ASP A 302 -10.59 4.16 -2.93
CA ASP A 302 -10.01 2.87 -3.28
C ASP A 302 -8.87 2.52 -2.31
N VAL A 303 -9.03 1.45 -1.55
CA VAL A 303 -8.14 1.07 -0.46
C VAL A 303 -7.72 -0.39 -0.58
N ARG A 304 -6.42 -0.63 -0.33
CA ARG A 304 -5.91 -1.96 0.02
C ARG A 304 -5.21 -1.87 1.36
N ALA A 305 -5.80 -2.39 2.44
CA ALA A 305 -5.26 -2.24 3.79
C ALA A 305 -5.60 -3.42 4.73
N LEU A 306 -4.77 -3.63 5.77
CA LEU A 306 -5.19 -4.40 6.93
C LEU A 306 -6.23 -3.54 7.64
N ILE A 307 -7.48 -3.99 7.70
CA ILE A 307 -8.60 -3.19 8.21
C ILE A 307 -9.41 -3.94 9.26
N THR A 308 -10.17 -3.17 10.02
CA THR A 308 -11.16 -3.62 11.00
C THR A 308 -12.53 -3.01 10.66
N PRO A 309 -13.61 -3.41 11.36
CA PRO A 309 -14.90 -2.75 11.27
C PRO A 309 -14.86 -1.23 11.49
N ASP A 310 -13.82 -0.73 12.18
CA ASP A 310 -13.63 0.69 12.49
C ASP A 310 -13.50 1.58 11.24
N LEU A 311 -13.21 1.00 10.07
CA LEU A 311 -13.13 1.70 8.79
C LEU A 311 -14.46 2.35 8.43
N PHE A 312 -15.57 1.72 8.81
CA PHE A 312 -16.89 2.13 8.36
C PHE A 312 -17.58 3.04 9.38
N PRO A 313 -18.34 4.06 8.92
CA PRO A 313 -19.16 4.87 9.82
C PRO A 313 -20.23 3.99 10.47
N SER A 314 -20.26 3.98 11.80
CA SER A 314 -21.11 3.08 12.59
C SER A 314 -22.45 3.72 12.97
N GLY A 315 -23.40 2.89 13.38
CA GLY A 315 -24.68 3.34 13.93
C GLY A 315 -24.54 3.92 15.33
N GLY A 316 -24.11 5.18 15.45
CA GLY A 316 -24.07 5.88 16.75
C GLY A 316 -23.06 7.02 16.86
N ASP A 317 -22.07 7.05 15.98
CA ASP A 317 -20.97 8.05 15.98
C ASP A 317 -21.33 9.39 15.31
N GLY A 318 -22.49 9.49 14.65
CA GLY A 318 -22.91 10.65 13.87
C GLY A 318 -22.08 10.91 12.59
N LEU A 319 -21.10 10.05 12.28
CA LEU A 319 -20.28 10.13 11.08
C LEU A 319 -21.06 9.60 9.87
N SER A 320 -20.85 10.21 8.71
CA SER A 320 -21.44 9.80 7.43
C SER A 320 -20.47 10.14 6.30
N TRP A 321 -20.62 9.48 5.15
CA TRP A 321 -19.86 9.75 3.93
C TRP A 321 -20.84 10.28 2.87
N PRO A 322 -21.27 11.56 2.98
CA PRO A 322 -22.40 12.10 2.23
C PRO A 322 -22.16 12.20 0.72
N HIS A 323 -20.90 12.27 0.31
CA HIS A 323 -20.50 12.49 -1.09
C HIS A 323 -19.99 11.23 -1.77
N LEU A 324 -19.75 10.15 -1.02
CA LEU A 324 -19.11 8.95 -1.54
C LEU A 324 -20.02 8.24 -2.53
N ARG A 325 -19.50 8.03 -3.74
CA ARG A 325 -20.16 7.37 -4.87
C ARG A 325 -19.59 5.99 -5.14
N HIS A 326 -18.26 5.87 -5.03
CA HIS A 326 -17.53 4.65 -5.32
C HIS A 326 -16.64 4.28 -4.13
N LEU A 327 -16.86 3.09 -3.57
CA LEU A 327 -16.08 2.56 -2.46
C LEU A 327 -15.52 1.20 -2.85
N LYS A 328 -14.19 1.06 -2.89
CA LYS A 328 -13.53 -0.21 -3.17
C LYS A 328 -12.52 -0.52 -2.08
N VAL A 329 -12.72 -1.66 -1.43
CA VAL A 329 -11.90 -2.08 -0.29
C VAL A 329 -11.42 -3.50 -0.53
N GLU A 330 -10.13 -3.66 -0.85
CA GLU A 330 -9.44 -4.94 -0.75
C GLU A 330 -8.85 -5.06 0.66
N PHE A 331 -9.46 -5.87 1.51
CA PHE A 331 -8.91 -6.11 2.83
C PHE A 331 -7.92 -7.27 2.81
N HIS A 332 -6.90 -7.20 3.65
CA HIS A 332 -5.99 -8.32 3.82
C HIS A 332 -6.62 -9.42 4.68
N PRO A 333 -6.42 -10.73 4.39
CA PRO A 333 -7.00 -11.81 5.21
C PRO A 333 -6.55 -11.83 6.67
N CYS A 334 -5.38 -11.27 6.98
CA CYS A 334 -4.95 -10.97 8.35
C CYS A 334 -5.48 -9.61 8.79
N ALA A 335 -6.13 -9.59 9.95
CA ALA A 335 -6.54 -8.39 10.67
C ALA A 335 -5.35 -7.74 11.38
N PRO A 336 -5.41 -6.43 11.70
CA PRO A 336 -4.29 -5.72 12.32
C PRO A 336 -4.07 -6.10 13.80
N ASP A 337 -4.99 -6.82 14.46
CA ASP A 337 -4.75 -7.43 15.78
C ASP A 337 -3.94 -8.74 15.71
N GLY A 338 -3.48 -9.11 14.50
CA GLY A 338 -2.73 -10.33 14.21
C GLY A 338 -3.60 -11.59 14.08
N GLY A 339 -4.92 -11.46 14.23
CA GLY A 339 -5.86 -12.53 13.92
C GLY A 339 -6.11 -12.69 12.42
N TRP A 340 -6.69 -13.83 12.03
CA TRP A 340 -7.06 -14.09 10.63
C TRP A 340 -8.57 -14.15 10.46
N TYR A 341 -9.10 -13.55 9.39
CA TYR A 341 -10.51 -13.66 9.01
C TYR A 341 -10.88 -15.06 8.48
N PHE A 342 -9.87 -15.84 8.06
CA PHE A 342 -10.03 -17.15 7.44
C PHE A 342 -9.17 -18.21 8.15
N SER A 343 -9.66 -19.43 8.18
CA SER A 343 -8.98 -20.65 8.65
C SER A 343 -8.72 -21.61 7.49
N GLY A 344 -7.98 -22.67 7.76
CA GLY A 344 -7.81 -23.77 6.82
C GLY A 344 -9.12 -24.48 6.47
N PRO A 345 -9.15 -25.27 5.38
CA PRO A 345 -10.35 -25.98 4.93
C PRO A 345 -11.04 -26.81 6.03
N ARG A 346 -10.25 -27.44 6.90
CA ARG A 346 -10.72 -28.27 8.03
C ARG A 346 -10.91 -27.46 9.32
N GLY A 347 -10.82 -26.14 9.25
CA GLY A 347 -10.98 -25.22 10.37
C GLY A 347 -9.69 -24.92 11.11
N GLU A 348 -8.53 -25.18 10.52
CA GLU A 348 -7.23 -24.92 11.15
C GLU A 348 -7.00 -23.43 11.32
N ASP A 349 -6.85 -22.99 12.56
CA ASP A 349 -6.53 -21.61 12.89
C ASP A 349 -5.32 -21.56 13.84
N PRO A 350 -4.12 -21.91 13.35
CA PRO A 350 -2.92 -21.74 14.16
C PRO A 350 -2.77 -20.25 14.49
N HIS A 351 -2.40 -19.96 15.73
CA HIS A 351 -2.23 -18.60 16.22
C HIS A 351 -3.46 -17.70 16.01
N ALA A 352 -4.57 -18.07 16.65
CA ALA A 352 -5.84 -17.34 16.63
C ALA A 352 -5.75 -15.85 17.06
N THR A 353 -4.67 -15.43 17.70
CA THR A 353 -4.43 -14.07 18.19
C THR A 353 -3.00 -13.63 17.90
N GLY A 354 -2.83 -12.33 17.65
CA GLY A 354 -1.50 -11.75 17.48
C GLY A 354 -0.65 -11.78 18.74
N PHE A 355 0.68 -11.70 18.58
CA PHE A 355 1.60 -11.55 19.70
C PHE A 355 1.70 -10.08 20.15
N ALA A 356 1.88 -9.87 21.45
CA ALA A 356 2.05 -8.53 22.00
C ALA A 356 3.41 -7.94 21.63
N ILE A 357 3.40 -6.68 21.18
CA ILE A 357 4.62 -5.95 20.79
C ILE A 357 5.28 -5.34 22.02
N THR A 358 6.47 -5.85 22.35
CA THR A 358 7.37 -5.35 23.40
C THR A 358 8.49 -4.48 22.82
N ARG A 359 9.03 -3.55 23.62
CA ARG A 359 10.12 -2.67 23.15
C ARG A 359 11.42 -3.46 22.95
N GLU A 360 11.63 -4.46 23.78
CA GLU A 360 12.86 -5.23 23.88
C GLU A 360 13.02 -6.22 22.72
N GLU A 361 11.93 -6.85 22.26
CA GLU A 361 12.00 -7.94 21.27
C GLU A 361 11.58 -7.53 19.86
N HIS A 362 10.79 -6.44 19.75
CA HIS A 362 10.07 -6.09 18.52
C HIS A 362 10.43 -4.73 17.94
N TYR A 363 11.40 -4.04 18.53
CA TYR A 363 12.05 -2.89 17.92
C TYR A 363 13.47 -3.28 17.50
N PRO A 364 14.00 -2.70 16.41
CA PRO A 364 15.37 -2.97 15.99
C PRO A 364 16.32 -2.72 17.17
N PRO A 365 17.01 -3.74 17.67
CA PRO A 365 17.99 -3.53 18.72
C PRO A 365 19.13 -2.72 18.11
N GLY A 366 19.68 -1.78 18.89
CA GLY A 366 20.75 -0.91 18.41
C GLY A 366 22.03 -1.66 18.04
N GLN A 367 22.16 -2.93 18.45
CA GLN A 367 23.26 -3.86 18.18
C GLN A 367 22.69 -5.29 18.17
N GLU A 368 22.52 -5.92 17.00
CA GLU A 368 22.41 -7.39 16.92
C GLU A 368 23.81 -7.96 16.80
N ASP A 369 23.94 -9.24 17.16
CA ASP A 369 25.13 -10.01 16.80
C ASP A 369 25.02 -10.36 15.30
N ASP A 370 25.45 -9.41 14.47
CA ASP A 370 25.48 -9.59 13.02
C ASP A 370 26.40 -10.79 12.66
N ASP A 371 27.44 -11.07 13.48
CA ASP A 371 28.36 -12.19 13.27
C ASP A 371 27.63 -13.53 13.44
N GLU A 372 26.79 -13.70 14.47
CA GLU A 372 25.95 -14.90 14.65
C GLU A 372 25.00 -15.13 13.45
N THR A 373 24.43 -14.05 12.90
CA THR A 373 23.55 -14.15 11.73
C THR A 373 24.33 -14.50 10.45
N HIS A 374 25.56 -14.00 10.32
CA HIS A 374 26.46 -14.35 9.21
C HIS A 374 26.96 -15.79 9.29
N GLU A 375 27.32 -16.27 10.48
CA GLU A 375 27.67 -17.68 10.72
C GLU A 375 26.51 -18.60 10.36
N LEU A 376 25.30 -18.27 10.81
CA LEU A 376 24.08 -19.01 10.47
C LEU A 376 23.80 -19.03 8.96
N MET A 377 24.02 -17.91 8.27
CA MET A 377 23.88 -17.85 6.82
C MET A 377 24.89 -18.74 6.12
N SER A 378 26.17 -18.70 6.53
CA SER A 378 27.23 -19.54 5.96
C SER A 378 26.93 -21.02 6.14
N ASP A 379 26.49 -21.41 7.34
CA ASP A 379 26.10 -22.79 7.65
C ASP A 379 24.92 -23.24 6.78
N GLU A 380 23.88 -22.40 6.64
CA GLU A 380 22.73 -22.70 5.79
C GLU A 380 23.10 -22.75 4.31
N GLU A 381 23.98 -21.86 3.84
CA GLU A 381 24.45 -21.83 2.45
C GLU A 381 25.18 -23.12 2.07
N GLU A 382 26.11 -23.57 2.92
CA GLU A 382 26.87 -24.80 2.72
C GLU A 382 25.98 -26.05 2.75
N GLU A 383 24.97 -26.08 3.62
CA GLU A 383 24.13 -27.27 3.85
C GLU A 383 22.92 -27.36 2.92
N TYR A 384 22.28 -26.23 2.58
CA TYR A 384 20.95 -26.20 1.98
C TYR A 384 20.82 -25.36 0.70
N TRP A 385 21.73 -24.42 0.42
CA TRP A 385 21.57 -23.49 -0.72
C TRP A 385 22.28 -23.99 -1.99
N GLY A 386 23.07 -25.06 -1.93
CA GLY A 386 23.99 -25.49 -2.99
C GLY A 386 23.39 -25.72 -4.39
N ASP A 387 22.08 -25.96 -4.51
CA ASP A 387 21.35 -26.10 -5.78
C ASP A 387 20.35 -24.95 -6.05
N ALA A 388 20.17 -24.00 -5.13
CA ALA A 388 19.25 -22.86 -5.27
C ALA A 388 19.91 -21.73 -6.06
N PRO A 389 19.46 -21.42 -7.29
CA PRO A 389 20.08 -20.38 -8.11
C PRO A 389 19.91 -18.95 -7.56
N ASP A 390 18.90 -18.69 -6.72
CA ASP A 390 18.68 -17.39 -6.06
C ASP A 390 17.99 -17.55 -4.68
N ILE A 391 18.06 -16.51 -3.83
CA ILE A 391 17.38 -16.45 -2.53
C ILE A 391 15.86 -16.63 -2.62
N TYR A 392 15.26 -16.42 -3.81
CA TYR A 392 13.83 -16.63 -4.02
C TYR A 392 13.45 -18.10 -4.00
N ASP A 393 14.35 -19.01 -4.36
CA ASP A 393 14.11 -20.46 -4.29
C ASP A 393 14.03 -20.95 -2.84
N LEU A 394 14.44 -20.10 -1.89
CA LEU A 394 14.29 -20.33 -0.45
C LEU A 394 12.96 -19.83 0.09
N ARG A 395 12.06 -19.30 -0.74
CA ARG A 395 10.71 -18.95 -0.32
C ARG A 395 9.82 -20.20 -0.35
N ASN A 396 9.16 -20.48 0.77
CA ASN A 396 8.24 -21.60 0.90
C ASN A 396 7.04 -21.19 1.74
N PRO A 397 6.13 -20.35 1.20
CA PRO A 397 4.96 -19.91 1.94
C PRO A 397 3.98 -21.07 2.19
N ASP A 398 3.34 -21.09 3.36
CA ASP A 398 2.20 -21.96 3.65
C ASP A 398 0.91 -21.13 3.56
N MET A 399 0.31 -21.06 2.37
CA MET A 399 -0.94 -20.32 2.11
C MET A 399 -2.12 -21.28 2.04
N PHE A 400 -2.95 -21.29 3.09
CA PHE A 400 -3.99 -22.31 3.27
C PHE A 400 -5.31 -21.78 3.83
N ARG A 401 -5.40 -20.50 4.21
CA ARG A 401 -6.56 -19.94 4.91
C ARG A 401 -7.65 -19.55 3.92
N LEU A 402 -8.58 -20.47 3.68
CA LEU A 402 -9.65 -20.32 2.68
C LEU A 402 -11.05 -20.18 3.30
N ARG A 403 -11.26 -20.73 4.51
CA ARG A 403 -12.59 -20.85 5.10
C ARG A 403 -12.91 -19.65 6.00
N PRO A 404 -14.00 -18.91 5.79
CA PRO A 404 -14.30 -17.75 6.63
C PRO A 404 -14.60 -18.13 8.08
N ILE A 405 -14.03 -17.40 9.03
CA ILE A 405 -14.31 -17.54 10.47
C ILE A 405 -15.44 -16.57 10.82
N ALA A 406 -16.64 -17.11 11.01
CA ALA A 406 -17.87 -16.33 11.16
C ALA A 406 -17.80 -15.30 12.29
N GLU A 407 -17.13 -15.60 13.40
CA GLU A 407 -16.97 -14.71 14.55
C GLU A 407 -16.12 -13.47 14.24
N ARG A 408 -15.21 -13.56 13.26
CA ARG A 408 -14.28 -12.48 12.89
C ARG A 408 -14.74 -11.73 11.64
N ILE A 409 -15.24 -12.43 10.63
CA ILE A 409 -15.62 -11.80 9.36
C ILE A 409 -16.99 -11.11 9.41
N ASN A 410 -17.97 -11.66 10.15
CA ASN A 410 -19.32 -11.07 10.19
C ASN A 410 -19.35 -9.66 10.81
N PRO A 411 -18.60 -9.33 11.87
CA PRO A 411 -18.50 -7.94 12.34
C PRO A 411 -18.05 -6.95 11.24
N LEU A 412 -17.09 -7.35 10.40
CA LEU A 412 -16.63 -6.54 9.28
C LEU A 412 -17.73 -6.37 8.22
N LEU A 413 -18.41 -7.46 7.85
CA LEU A 413 -19.53 -7.43 6.91
C LEU A 413 -20.72 -6.60 7.42
N LEU A 414 -21.03 -6.69 8.72
CA LEU A 414 -22.10 -5.89 9.34
C LEU A 414 -21.79 -4.40 9.34
N ALA A 415 -20.55 -4.04 9.69
CA ALA A 415 -20.12 -2.64 9.66
C ALA A 415 -20.15 -2.08 8.24
N PHE A 416 -19.71 -2.88 7.25
CA PHE A 416 -19.83 -2.53 5.84
C PHE A 416 -21.29 -2.31 5.45
N ALA A 417 -22.18 -3.30 5.62
CA ALA A 417 -23.59 -3.19 5.28
C ALA A 417 -24.28 -1.99 5.95
N SER A 418 -24.02 -1.79 7.25
CA SER A 418 -24.58 -0.68 8.03
C SER A 418 -24.16 0.68 7.48
N SER A 419 -22.93 0.79 6.95
CA SER A 419 -22.44 2.03 6.37
C SER A 419 -23.07 2.36 5.03
N LEU A 420 -23.51 1.36 4.25
CA LEU A 420 -24.11 1.56 2.92
C LEU A 420 -25.54 2.12 2.96
N GLN A 421 -26.14 2.20 4.16
CA GLN A 421 -27.49 2.73 4.32
C GLN A 421 -27.59 4.15 3.74
N GLN A 422 -28.72 4.47 3.11
CA GLN A 422 -28.96 5.77 2.48
C GLN A 422 -28.75 6.97 3.42
N GLN A 423 -28.98 6.79 4.72
CA GLN A 423 -28.76 7.85 5.73
C GLN A 423 -27.27 8.17 5.95
N LYS A 424 -26.38 7.22 5.63
CA LYS A 424 -24.93 7.31 5.83
C LYS A 424 -24.18 7.57 4.53
N MET A 425 -24.61 6.98 3.41
CA MET A 425 -24.04 7.18 2.08
C MET A 425 -25.13 7.47 1.03
N PRO A 426 -25.75 8.66 1.05
CA PRO A 426 -26.86 9.00 0.16
C PRO A 426 -26.47 9.12 -1.33
N ALA A 427 -25.19 9.31 -1.65
CA ALA A 427 -24.68 9.46 -3.02
C ALA A 427 -24.12 8.17 -3.61
N LEU A 428 -24.16 7.06 -2.86
CA LEU A 428 -23.51 5.80 -3.23
C LEU A 428 -24.06 5.26 -4.55
N GLN A 429 -23.16 4.82 -5.43
CA GLN A 429 -23.47 4.16 -6.70
C GLN A 429 -23.02 2.70 -6.66
N ASP A 430 -21.81 2.45 -6.16
CA ASP A 430 -21.32 1.10 -5.90
C ASP A 430 -20.36 1.06 -4.72
N ALA A 431 -20.36 -0.08 -4.04
CA ALA A 431 -19.44 -0.38 -2.96
C ALA A 431 -19.00 -1.84 -3.07
N GLU A 432 -17.73 -2.11 -2.77
CA GLU A 432 -17.17 -3.45 -2.83
C GLU A 432 -16.20 -3.67 -1.67
N LEU A 433 -16.43 -4.76 -0.94
CA LEU A 433 -15.55 -5.26 0.11
C LEU A 433 -15.13 -6.69 -0.26
N PHE A 434 -13.84 -6.88 -0.52
CA PHE A 434 -13.34 -8.16 -0.99
C PHE A 434 -11.90 -8.43 -0.55
N THR A 435 -11.46 -9.66 -0.73
CA THR A 435 -10.08 -10.08 -0.58
C THR A 435 -9.77 -11.16 -1.61
N TRP A 436 -8.49 -11.39 -1.87
CA TRP A 436 -8.02 -12.52 -2.66
C TRP A 436 -7.52 -13.59 -1.71
N LEU A 437 -8.13 -14.77 -1.80
CA LEU A 437 -7.70 -15.97 -1.09
C LEU A 437 -6.79 -16.78 -2.00
N THR A 438 -5.81 -17.43 -1.38
CA THR A 438 -4.78 -18.15 -2.10
C THR A 438 -4.55 -19.50 -1.47
N TRP A 439 -4.42 -20.51 -2.32
CA TRP A 439 -4.04 -21.87 -1.96
C TRP A 439 -2.70 -22.19 -2.61
N ARG A 440 -1.68 -22.27 -1.76
CA ARG A 440 -0.34 -22.78 -2.06
C ARG A 440 0.20 -23.32 -0.72
N PRO A 441 -0.32 -24.47 -0.25
CA PRO A 441 0.09 -25.02 1.02
C PRO A 441 1.55 -25.46 0.96
N SER A 442 2.20 -25.53 2.11
CA SER A 442 3.52 -26.18 2.21
C SER A 442 3.44 -27.64 1.77
N LYS A 443 4.58 -28.24 1.34
CA LYS A 443 4.64 -29.67 0.96
C LYS A 443 4.16 -30.61 2.05
N GLU A 444 4.33 -30.23 3.31
CA GLU A 444 3.86 -31.01 4.47
C GLU A 444 2.34 -30.96 4.57
N ARG A 445 1.75 -29.76 4.49
CA ARG A 445 0.30 -29.57 4.51
C ARG A 445 -0.37 -30.15 3.28
N ALA A 446 0.22 -30.02 2.09
CA ALA A 446 -0.32 -30.57 0.85
C ALA A 446 -0.61 -32.08 0.95
N LYS A 447 0.27 -32.84 1.62
CA LYS A 447 0.09 -34.28 1.87
C LYS A 447 -1.12 -34.60 2.75
N GLU A 448 -1.48 -33.70 3.66
CA GLU A 448 -2.67 -33.87 4.51
C GLU A 448 -3.98 -33.75 3.72
N TYR A 449 -3.91 -33.13 2.54
CA TYR A 449 -5.03 -32.83 1.64
C TYR A 449 -5.03 -33.68 0.36
N GLU A 450 -4.12 -34.63 0.23
CA GLU A 450 -4.04 -35.52 -0.93
C GLU A 450 -5.36 -36.31 -1.10
N GLY A 451 -6.01 -36.18 -2.26
CA GLY A 451 -7.29 -36.81 -2.56
C GLY A 451 -8.51 -36.21 -1.84
N SER A 452 -8.37 -35.02 -1.27
CA SER A 452 -9.44 -34.27 -0.61
C SER A 452 -10.17 -33.36 -1.59
N ASP A 453 -11.50 -33.38 -1.58
CA ASP A 453 -12.32 -32.43 -2.36
C ASP A 453 -12.53 -31.08 -1.62
N ASP A 454 -12.00 -30.96 -0.39
CA ASP A 454 -12.12 -29.76 0.46
C ASP A 454 -11.24 -28.57 0.00
N VAL A 455 -10.41 -28.74 -1.03
CA VAL A 455 -9.42 -27.75 -1.47
C VAL A 455 -9.68 -27.31 -2.91
N PRO A 456 -9.22 -26.11 -3.31
CA PRO A 456 -9.32 -25.67 -4.70
C PRO A 456 -8.69 -26.69 -5.66
N PRO A 457 -9.23 -26.82 -6.88
CA PRO A 457 -8.65 -27.70 -7.88
C PRO A 457 -7.25 -27.22 -8.24
N THR A 458 -6.22 -27.98 -7.90
CA THR A 458 -4.84 -27.73 -8.32
C THR A 458 -4.45 -28.73 -9.40
N SER A 459 -3.80 -28.26 -10.48
CA SER A 459 -3.33 -29.16 -11.54
C SER A 459 -1.97 -29.77 -11.21
N TYR A 460 -1.17 -29.12 -10.34
CA TYR A 460 0.13 -29.58 -9.84
C TYR A 460 0.39 -29.14 -8.38
N GLU A 461 1.31 -29.81 -7.68
CA GLU A 461 1.64 -29.56 -6.26
C GLU A 461 2.25 -28.17 -5.97
N GLU A 462 2.77 -27.47 -6.99
CA GLU A 462 3.47 -26.19 -6.84
C GLU A 462 2.69 -25.00 -7.45
N GLU A 463 1.51 -25.26 -8.01
CA GLU A 463 0.67 -24.24 -8.62
C GLU A 463 -0.04 -23.40 -7.56
N THR A 464 0.01 -22.08 -7.71
CA THR A 464 -0.72 -21.15 -6.84
C THR A 464 -2.12 -20.97 -7.40
N VAL A 465 -3.14 -21.34 -6.62
CA VAL A 465 -4.53 -21.08 -6.99
C VAL A 465 -5.04 -19.88 -6.22
N MET A 466 -5.64 -18.94 -6.93
CA MET A 466 -6.18 -17.72 -6.36
C MET A 466 -7.64 -17.57 -6.71
N PHE A 467 -8.43 -17.01 -5.80
CA PHE A 467 -9.82 -16.69 -6.08
C PHE A 467 -10.28 -15.52 -5.22
N ARG A 468 -11.26 -14.80 -5.75
CA ARG A 468 -11.82 -13.64 -5.08
C ARG A 468 -12.91 -14.07 -4.10
N TRP A 469 -12.88 -13.48 -2.90
CA TRP A 469 -13.91 -13.63 -1.87
C TRP A 469 -14.44 -12.26 -1.48
N GLY A 470 -15.76 -12.07 -1.43
CA GLY A 470 -16.32 -10.79 -0.97
C GLY A 470 -17.76 -10.53 -1.35
N VAL A 471 -18.14 -9.26 -1.24
CA VAL A 471 -19.47 -8.75 -1.52
C VAL A 471 -19.40 -7.40 -2.22
N ARG A 472 -20.26 -7.22 -3.22
CA ARG A 472 -20.43 -5.98 -3.98
C ARG A 472 -21.88 -5.53 -3.89
N TYR A 473 -22.09 -4.25 -3.64
CA TYR A 473 -23.38 -3.58 -3.65
C TYR A 473 -23.43 -2.58 -4.80
N GLU A 474 -24.53 -2.59 -5.54
CA GLU A 474 -24.82 -1.65 -6.62
C GLU A 474 -26.13 -0.94 -6.32
N ALA A 475 -26.05 0.37 -6.12
CA ALA A 475 -27.20 1.24 -5.90
C ALA A 475 -27.95 1.48 -7.22
N PRO A 476 -29.23 1.91 -7.16
CA PRO A 476 -30.04 2.07 -8.35
C PRO A 476 -29.58 3.30 -9.13
N ALA A 477 -29.26 3.12 -10.42
CA ALA A 477 -28.87 4.25 -11.27
C ALA A 477 -30.02 5.27 -11.40
N VAL A 478 -29.74 6.54 -11.07
CA VAL A 478 -30.72 7.63 -11.16
C VAL A 478 -31.36 7.67 -12.55
N GLY A 479 -32.66 7.41 -12.63
CA GLY A 479 -33.43 7.45 -13.88
C GLY A 479 -33.48 6.14 -14.69
N ARG A 480 -32.97 5.01 -14.17
CA ARG A 480 -33.22 3.66 -14.73
C ARG A 480 -34.02 2.80 -13.77
N ASN A 481 -34.87 1.92 -14.30
CA ASN A 481 -35.64 0.92 -13.54
C ASN A 481 -34.77 -0.24 -12.99
N TRP A 482 -33.48 -0.04 -12.77
CA TRP A 482 -32.61 -1.09 -12.22
C TRP A 482 -32.79 -1.12 -10.70
N LYS A 483 -33.08 -2.30 -10.15
CA LYS A 483 -33.19 -2.51 -8.71
C LYS A 483 -31.79 -2.51 -8.08
N GLU A 484 -31.71 -2.12 -6.81
CA GLU A 484 -30.52 -2.32 -5.99
C GLU A 484 -30.10 -3.78 -6.05
N LYS A 485 -28.81 -4.06 -6.09
CA LYS A 485 -28.30 -5.43 -6.25
C LYS A 485 -27.11 -5.66 -5.33
N VAL A 486 -27.11 -6.83 -4.68
CA VAL A 486 -25.97 -7.32 -3.91
C VAL A 486 -25.46 -8.58 -4.59
N THR A 487 -24.16 -8.62 -4.89
CA THR A 487 -23.48 -9.78 -5.46
C THR A 487 -22.49 -10.33 -4.46
N TRP A 488 -22.68 -11.56 -4.04
CA TRP A 488 -21.78 -12.30 -3.18
C TRP A 488 -20.89 -13.22 -4.00
N GLN A 489 -19.59 -13.20 -3.71
CA GLN A 489 -18.64 -14.17 -4.23
C GLN A 489 -18.02 -14.88 -3.02
N VAL A 490 -18.74 -15.87 -2.50
CA VAL A 490 -18.35 -16.59 -1.27
C VAL A 490 -18.41 -18.11 -1.42
N GLY A 491 -18.54 -18.58 -2.67
CA GLY A 491 -18.64 -20.00 -3.02
C GLY A 491 -20.02 -20.60 -2.72
N ASP A 492 -20.14 -21.90 -2.92
CA ASP A 492 -21.42 -22.60 -2.78
C ASP A 492 -21.68 -23.06 -1.34
N ASP A 493 -20.62 -23.35 -0.57
CA ASP A 493 -20.74 -24.03 0.73
C ASP A 493 -20.85 -23.11 1.95
N TRP A 494 -20.44 -21.84 1.82
CA TRP A 494 -20.45 -20.90 2.94
C TRP A 494 -21.49 -19.80 2.75
N ARG A 495 -22.20 -19.46 3.82
CA ARG A 495 -23.08 -18.29 3.90
C ARG A 495 -22.79 -17.51 5.19
N PRO A 496 -22.89 -16.18 5.17
CA PRO A 496 -22.75 -15.37 6.38
C PRO A 496 -23.90 -15.65 7.36
N LYS A 497 -23.77 -15.20 8.61
CA LYS A 497 -24.85 -15.36 9.61
C LYS A 497 -26.12 -14.62 9.17
N ASP A 498 -27.29 -15.12 9.57
CA ASP A 498 -28.60 -14.54 9.23
C ASP A 498 -28.70 -13.04 9.48
N GLU A 499 -28.05 -12.54 10.54
CA GLU A 499 -27.99 -11.10 10.84
C GLU A 499 -27.29 -10.27 9.75
N VAL A 500 -26.25 -10.81 9.13
CA VAL A 500 -25.53 -10.19 8.01
C VAL A 500 -26.40 -10.26 6.76
N ILE A 501 -26.95 -11.43 6.45
CA ILE A 501 -27.83 -11.62 5.29
C ILE A 501 -28.97 -10.61 5.34
N LYS A 502 -29.64 -10.53 6.48
CA LYS A 502 -30.72 -9.57 6.72
C LYS A 502 -30.25 -8.11 6.57
N ALA A 503 -29.06 -7.77 7.07
CA ALA A 503 -28.54 -6.40 6.92
C ALA A 503 -28.36 -6.00 5.45
N PHE A 504 -27.99 -6.94 4.56
CA PHE A 504 -27.92 -6.70 3.11
C PHE A 504 -29.28 -6.79 2.41
N GLU A 505 -30.17 -7.67 2.84
CA GLU A 505 -31.56 -7.73 2.35
C GLU A 505 -32.29 -6.41 2.62
N ASP A 506 -32.10 -5.84 3.80
CA ASP A 506 -32.66 -4.54 4.19
C ASP A 506 -32.16 -3.40 3.29
N LEU A 507 -30.95 -3.51 2.69
CA LEU A 507 -30.43 -2.55 1.71
C LEU A 507 -31.13 -2.64 0.36
N VAL A 508 -31.67 -3.80 -0.03
CA VAL A 508 -32.31 -4.04 -1.33
C VAL A 508 -33.83 -4.16 -1.25
N GLY A 509 -34.43 -3.63 -0.17
CA GLY A 509 -35.87 -3.60 0.05
C GLY A 509 -36.49 -4.95 0.46
N GLY A 510 -35.70 -5.91 0.94
CA GLY A 510 -36.15 -7.23 1.39
C GLY A 510 -36.51 -8.19 0.27
N ASP A 511 -36.09 -7.91 -0.97
CA ASP A 511 -36.34 -8.74 -2.14
C ASP A 511 -35.14 -9.66 -2.40
N GLU A 512 -35.26 -10.95 -2.04
CA GLU A 512 -34.21 -11.96 -2.24
C GLU A 512 -33.76 -12.07 -3.71
N GLU A 513 -34.61 -11.69 -4.69
CA GLU A 513 -34.26 -11.72 -6.12
C GLU A 513 -33.10 -10.74 -6.47
N ASN A 514 -32.83 -9.78 -5.59
CA ASN A 514 -31.74 -8.81 -5.74
C ASN A 514 -30.41 -9.28 -5.12
N MET A 515 -30.38 -10.47 -4.51
CA MET A 515 -29.19 -11.10 -3.93
C MET A 515 -28.65 -12.17 -4.89
N GLU A 516 -27.56 -11.86 -5.60
CA GLU A 516 -26.86 -12.81 -6.46
C GLU A 516 -25.74 -13.51 -5.69
N TRP A 517 -25.68 -14.84 -5.77
CA TRP A 517 -24.60 -15.65 -5.22
C TRP A 517 -23.81 -16.27 -6.36
N LYS A 518 -22.54 -15.91 -6.47
CA LYS A 518 -21.61 -16.41 -7.48
C LYS A 518 -20.71 -17.49 -6.91
N ALA A 519 -20.45 -18.51 -7.72
CA ALA A 519 -19.40 -19.47 -7.46
C ALA A 519 -18.02 -18.80 -7.51
N PHE A 520 -17.00 -19.48 -6.97
CA PHE A 520 -15.63 -19.02 -7.11
C PHE A 520 -15.15 -19.15 -8.55
N GLU A 521 -14.38 -18.14 -8.97
CA GLU A 521 -13.62 -18.16 -10.21
C GLU A 521 -12.15 -18.30 -9.81
N PHE A 522 -11.56 -19.45 -10.13
CA PHE A 522 -10.17 -19.76 -9.82
C PHE A 522 -9.26 -19.28 -10.95
N VAL A 523 -8.19 -18.60 -10.59
CA VAL A 523 -7.18 -18.07 -11.51
C VAL A 523 -5.78 -18.37 -10.97
N GLU A 524 -4.82 -18.54 -11.87
CA GLU A 524 -3.39 -18.67 -11.53
C GLU A 524 -2.74 -17.29 -11.29
N GLU A 525 -3.21 -16.27 -12.01
CA GLU A 525 -2.70 -14.90 -11.92
C GLU A 525 -3.84 -13.89 -11.77
N ARG A 526 -3.60 -12.85 -10.97
CA ARG A 526 -4.54 -11.72 -10.86
C ARG A 526 -4.47 -10.87 -12.14
N GLU A 527 -5.62 -10.52 -12.70
CA GLU A 527 -5.68 -9.49 -13.74
C GLU A 527 -5.17 -8.17 -13.16
N GLN A 528 -4.14 -7.62 -13.82
CA GLN A 528 -3.48 -6.38 -13.45
C GLN A 528 -3.87 -5.33 -14.48
N ASP A 529 -4.50 -4.23 -14.05
CA ASP A 529 -4.79 -3.12 -14.96
C ASP A 529 -3.47 -2.39 -15.27
N PRO A 530 -3.04 -2.28 -16.54
CA PRO A 530 -1.83 -1.52 -16.88
C PRO A 530 -1.85 -0.07 -16.36
N GLU A 531 -3.02 0.56 -16.22
CA GLU A 531 -3.17 1.92 -15.68
C GLU A 531 -2.83 2.00 -14.17
N ASP A 532 -2.86 0.87 -13.45
CA ASP A 532 -2.39 0.80 -12.07
C ASP A 532 -0.88 1.03 -11.95
N TYR A 533 -0.13 0.87 -13.05
CA TYR A 533 1.34 0.88 -13.10
C TYR A 533 1.95 1.88 -14.10
N LEU A 534 1.15 2.48 -14.98
CA LEU A 534 1.57 3.46 -16.00
C LEU A 534 1.17 4.88 -15.64
#